data_AF-A0A7C2CJE0-F1
#
_entry.id   AF-A0A7C2CJE0-F1
#
_cell.length_a   1.000
_cell.length_b   1.000
_cell.length_c   1.000
_cell.angle_alpha   90.00
_cell.angle_beta   90.00
_cell.angle_gamma   90.00
#
_symmetry.space_group_name_H-M   'P 1'
#
loop_
_entity.id
_entity.type
_entity.pdbx_description
1 polymer ?
#
loop_
_entity_poly.entity_id
_entity_poly.type
_entity_poly.pdbx_seq_one_letter_code
_entity_poly.pdbx_strand_id
1 'polypeptide(L)'
;MRKKGRATRRQFLKTVAATAIFPSTFSLSKETEGKTEAVGVATPSSQQPLTPSAAAEALGELVRIRYGRFLTEEQLAEVKRQIERSLRSAERLRSFPLTNADEPDLIFRAMP
;
A
#
# COMPACT_ATOMS: atom_id res chain seq x y z
N MET A 1 32.65 -30.04 -8.30
CA MET A 1 32.11 -28.87 -7.58
C MET A 1 30.64 -28.70 -7.95
N ARG A 2 29.69 -28.98 -7.04
CA ARG A 2 28.24 -28.92 -7.35
C ARG A 2 27.73 -27.48 -7.21
N LYS A 3 27.26 -26.88 -8.32
CA LYS A 3 26.53 -25.60 -8.30
C LYS A 3 25.16 -25.83 -7.66
N LYS A 4 24.94 -25.32 -6.44
CA LYS A 4 23.61 -25.29 -5.82
C LYS A 4 22.75 -24.31 -6.63
N GLY A 5 21.77 -24.82 -7.38
CA GLY A 5 20.82 -24.00 -8.13
C GLY A 5 20.01 -23.12 -7.17
N ARG A 6 19.89 -21.82 -7.47
CA ARG A 6 19.11 -20.88 -6.66
C ARG A 6 17.64 -21.29 -6.71
N ALA A 7 17.00 -21.42 -5.55
CA ALA A 7 15.57 -21.69 -5.45
C ALA A 7 14.80 -20.63 -6.25
N THR A 8 14.03 -21.06 -7.24
CA THR A 8 13.33 -20.16 -8.17
C THR A 8 11.83 -20.14 -7.88
N ARG A 9 11.14 -19.02 -8.12
CA ARG A 9 9.69 -18.84 -7.92
C ARG A 9 8.83 -19.97 -8.52
N ARG A 10 9.28 -20.57 -9.64
CA ARG A 10 8.64 -21.73 -10.28
C ARG A 10 8.69 -23.04 -9.46
N GLN A 11 9.71 -23.23 -8.62
CA GLN A 11 9.81 -24.39 -7.74
C GLN A 11 8.86 -24.26 -6.54
N PHE A 12 8.63 -23.04 -6.05
CA PHE A 12 7.70 -22.76 -4.95
C PHE A 12 6.24 -23.04 -5.34
N LEU A 13 5.80 -22.58 -6.52
CA LEU A 13 4.43 -22.85 -7.02
C LEU A 13 4.19 -24.36 -7.25
N LYS A 14 5.22 -25.12 -7.64
CA LYS A 14 5.12 -26.57 -7.81
C LYS A 14 4.93 -27.30 -6.48
N THR A 15 5.47 -26.81 -5.36
CA THR A 15 5.27 -27.43 -4.05
C THR A 15 3.93 -27.10 -3.41
N VAL A 16 3.35 -25.92 -3.64
CA VAL A 16 2.02 -25.57 -3.12
C VAL A 16 0.92 -26.43 -3.77
N ALA A 17 1.02 -26.69 -5.08
CA ALA A 17 0.05 -27.52 -5.80
C ALA A 17 0.02 -29.00 -5.34
N ALA A 18 1.08 -29.49 -4.69
CA ALA A 18 1.20 -30.90 -4.30
C ALA A 18 0.51 -31.27 -2.97
N THR A 19 -0.16 -30.32 -2.29
CA THR A 19 -0.81 -30.57 -0.99
C THR A 19 -2.35 -30.61 -1.06
N ALA A 20 -2.94 -30.49 -2.25
CA ALA A 20 -4.40 -30.43 -2.45
C ALA A 20 -5.05 -31.79 -2.77
N ILE A 21 -4.58 -32.89 -2.18
CA ILE A 21 -5.26 -34.19 -2.23
C ILE A 21 -5.24 -34.82 -0.83
N PHE A 22 -6.00 -34.22 0.09
CA PHE A 22 -6.47 -34.92 1.28
C PHE A 22 -7.98 -35.12 1.15
N PRO A 23 -8.50 -36.37 1.16
CA PRO A 23 -9.91 -36.63 1.03
C PRO A 23 -10.67 -36.15 2.26
N SER A 24 -11.70 -35.34 2.00
CA SER A 24 -12.68 -34.80 2.93
C SER A 24 -13.53 -35.89 3.57
N THR A 25 -13.06 -36.44 4.70
CA THR A 25 -13.86 -37.30 5.58
C THR A 25 -13.66 -36.94 7.05
N PHE A 26 -14.09 -35.75 7.44
CA PHE A 26 -14.50 -35.48 8.82
C PHE A 26 -15.84 -34.76 8.78
N SER A 27 -16.89 -35.55 8.96
CA SER A 27 -18.21 -35.06 9.33
C SER A 27 -18.37 -35.15 10.84
N LEU A 28 -19.21 -34.25 11.36
CA LEU A 28 -19.87 -34.26 12.66
C LEU A 28 -19.20 -33.45 13.79
N SER A 29 -19.68 -32.21 13.95
CA SER A 29 -20.27 -31.75 15.22
C SER A 29 -21.25 -30.63 14.94
N LYS A 30 -22.52 -30.87 15.28
CA LYS A 30 -23.62 -29.93 15.29
C LYS A 30 -23.83 -29.52 16.74
N GLU A 31 -23.38 -28.32 17.10
CA GLU A 31 -23.70 -27.52 18.30
C GLU A 31 -22.66 -26.37 18.31
N THR A 32 -22.96 -25.09 18.45
CA THR A 32 -24.06 -24.35 19.07
C THR A 32 -24.15 -23.00 18.33
N GLU A 33 -25.35 -22.41 18.26
CA GLU A 33 -25.56 -20.99 17.95
C GLU A 33 -24.88 -20.12 19.03
N GLY A 34 -23.56 -20.02 18.97
CA GLY A 34 -22.80 -18.96 19.59
C GLY A 34 -22.68 -17.86 18.56
N LYS A 35 -23.37 -16.75 18.79
CA LYS A 35 -23.21 -15.46 18.12
C LYS A 35 -21.73 -15.25 17.76
N THR A 36 -21.37 -15.65 16.54
CA THR A 36 -20.09 -15.30 15.93
C THR A 36 -20.22 -13.82 15.65
N GLU A 37 -19.79 -13.01 16.60
CA GLU A 37 -19.24 -11.71 16.27
C GLU A 37 -18.13 -12.02 15.27
N ALA A 38 -18.51 -11.99 13.98
CA ALA A 38 -17.60 -11.80 12.90
C ALA A 38 -16.78 -10.59 13.35
N VAL A 39 -15.53 -10.85 13.76
CA VAL A 39 -14.50 -9.83 13.76
C VAL A 39 -14.52 -9.33 12.33
N GLY A 40 -15.26 -8.25 12.13
CA GLY A 40 -15.39 -7.60 10.85
C GLY A 40 -13.96 -7.28 10.47
N VAL A 41 -13.41 -8.05 9.54
CA VAL A 41 -12.27 -7.60 8.77
C VAL A 41 -12.78 -6.29 8.20
N ALA A 42 -12.35 -5.19 8.82
CA ALA A 42 -12.73 -3.86 8.38
C ALA A 42 -12.29 -3.79 6.93
N THR A 43 -13.22 -3.99 6.01
CA THR A 43 -13.03 -3.65 4.61
C THR A 43 -12.52 -2.23 4.63
N PRO A 44 -11.32 -1.96 4.08
CA PRO A 44 -10.79 -0.60 4.09
C PRO A 44 -11.86 0.26 3.45
N SER A 45 -12.45 1.15 4.25
CA SER A 45 -13.44 2.11 3.79
C SER A 45 -12.84 2.77 2.55
N SER A 46 -13.52 2.67 1.41
CA SER A 46 -13.12 3.34 0.18
C SER A 46 -13.27 4.84 0.40
N GLN A 47 -12.26 5.46 1.01
CA GLN A 47 -12.16 6.89 1.10
C GLN A 47 -12.00 7.41 -0.33
N GLN A 48 -13.01 8.11 -0.81
CA GLN A 48 -12.96 8.78 -2.10
C GLN A 48 -11.71 9.68 -2.12
N PRO A 49 -10.84 9.56 -3.13
CA PRO A 49 -9.68 10.43 -3.23
C PRO A 49 -10.12 11.90 -3.26
N LEU A 50 -9.52 12.73 -2.41
CA LEU A 50 -9.70 14.18 -2.47
C LEU A 50 -9.16 14.71 -3.79
N THR A 51 -9.77 15.78 -4.31
CA THR A 51 -9.17 16.51 -5.43
C THR A 51 -7.83 17.12 -5.00
N PRO A 52 -6.87 17.35 -5.92
CA PRO A 52 -5.58 17.97 -5.57
C PRO A 52 -5.71 19.29 -4.82
N SER A 53 -6.71 20.09 -5.18
CA SER A 53 -6.97 21.38 -4.53
C SER A 53 -7.50 21.19 -3.11
N ALA A 54 -8.47 20.31 -2.88
CA ALA A 54 -8.98 20.02 -1.54
C ALA A 54 -7.90 19.40 -0.63
N ALA A 55 -7.07 18.51 -1.18
CA ALA A 55 -5.95 17.93 -0.46
C ALA A 55 -4.85 18.97 -0.15
N ALA A 56 -4.57 19.91 -1.08
CA ALA A 56 -3.61 20.98 -0.86
C ALA A 56 -4.06 21.93 0.25
N GLU A 57 -5.35 22.24 0.35
CA GLU A 57 -5.89 23.04 1.46
C GLU A 57 -5.70 22.33 2.80
N ALA A 58 -6.11 21.06 2.89
CA ALA A 58 -5.96 20.28 4.13
C ALA A 58 -4.49 20.15 4.59
N LEU A 59 -3.57 19.88 3.66
CA LEU A 59 -2.14 19.83 3.96
C LEU A 59 -1.57 21.21 4.27
N GLY A 60 -2.07 22.26 3.62
CA GLY A 60 -1.72 23.64 3.91
C GLY A 60 -2.08 24.05 5.33
N GLU A 61 -3.25 23.63 5.83
CA GLU A 61 -3.62 23.86 7.23
C GLU A 61 -2.70 23.10 8.20
N LEU A 62 -2.28 21.89 7.87
CA LEU A 62 -1.27 21.17 8.67
C LEU A 62 0.07 21.94 8.72
N VAL A 63 0.49 22.51 7.59
CA VAL A 63 1.67 23.39 7.53
C VAL A 63 1.46 24.63 8.38
N ARG A 64 0.28 25.27 8.32
CA ARG A 64 -0.06 26.42 9.15
C ARG A 64 0.06 26.11 10.63
N ILE A 65 -0.52 25.00 11.08
CA ILE A 65 -0.49 24.58 12.49
C ILE A 65 0.95 24.34 12.96
N ARG A 66 1.78 23.68 12.13
CA ARG A 66 3.12 23.26 12.51
C ARG A 66 4.18 24.37 12.36
N TYR A 67 4.03 25.24 11.36
CA TYR A 67 5.06 26.18 10.93
C TYR A 67 4.57 27.62 10.75
N GLY A 68 3.29 27.91 10.99
CA GLY A 68 2.68 29.22 10.70
C GLY A 68 3.35 30.40 11.42
N ARG A 69 3.98 30.18 12.58
CA ARG A 69 4.77 31.22 13.27
C ARG A 69 6.01 31.70 12.50
N PHE A 70 6.44 30.96 11.48
CA PHE A 70 7.63 31.25 10.68
C PHE A 70 7.30 31.67 9.25
N LEU A 71 6.01 31.70 8.89
CA LEU A 71 5.55 31.95 7.53
C LEU A 71 4.65 33.17 7.51
N THR A 72 4.88 34.06 6.56
CA THR A 72 3.86 35.07 6.22
C THR A 72 2.70 34.41 5.49
N GLU A 73 1.55 35.08 5.44
CA GLU A 73 0.38 34.55 4.73
C GLU A 73 0.67 34.33 3.23
N GLU A 74 1.47 35.23 2.61
CA GLU A 74 1.91 35.09 1.23
C GLU A 74 2.79 33.86 1.01
N GLN A 75 3.73 33.60 1.93
CA GLN A 75 4.57 32.41 1.88
C GLN A 75 3.74 31.14 2.09
N LEU A 76 2.74 31.19 2.97
CA LEU A 76 1.84 30.08 3.21
C LEU A 76 0.98 29.77 1.97
N ALA A 77 0.50 30.81 1.28
CA ALA A 77 -0.20 30.67 0.00
C ALA A 77 0.71 30.06 -1.08
N GLU A 78 1.98 30.45 -1.14
CA GLU A 78 2.95 29.85 -2.05
C GLU A 78 3.17 28.36 -1.75
N VAL A 79 3.29 28.00 -0.47
CA VAL A 79 3.42 26.60 -0.04
C VAL A 79 2.20 25.80 -0.45
N LYS A 80 0.98 26.30 -0.23
CA LYS A 80 -0.27 25.65 -0.68
C LYS A 80 -0.24 25.39 -2.19
N ARG A 81 0.15 26.39 -2.98
CA ARG A 81 0.29 26.26 -4.45
C ARG A 81 1.32 25.22 -4.85
N GLN A 82 2.46 25.14 -4.15
CA GLN A 82 3.49 24.15 -4.42
C GLN A 82 3.06 22.74 -4.06
N ILE A 83 2.34 22.56 -2.95
CA ILE A 83 1.73 21.28 -2.56
C ILE A 83 0.77 20.83 -3.66
N GLU A 84 -0.12 21.71 -4.13
CA GLU A 84 -1.07 21.37 -5.19
C GLU A 84 -0.37 20.94 -6.48
N ARG A 85 0.68 21.66 -6.90
CA ARG A 85 1.51 21.28 -8.06
C ARG A 85 2.13 19.89 -7.88
N SER A 86 2.66 19.60 -6.69
CA SER A 86 3.25 18.30 -6.36
C SER A 86 2.20 17.18 -6.43
N LEU A 87 1.01 17.40 -5.88
CA LEU A 87 -0.09 16.44 -5.91
C LEU A 87 -0.53 16.13 -7.34
N ARG A 88 -0.68 17.15 -8.19
CA ARG A 88 -1.00 16.95 -9.62
C ARG A 88 0.10 16.16 -10.35
N SER A 89 1.37 16.40 -10.01
CA SER A 89 2.48 15.60 -10.56
C SER A 89 2.42 14.15 -10.06
N ALA A 90 2.13 13.93 -8.78
CA ALA A 90 1.96 12.60 -8.22
C ALA A 90 0.80 11.83 -8.85
N GLU A 91 -0.33 12.48 -9.16
CA GLU A 91 -1.44 11.86 -9.89
C GLU A 91 -1.00 11.35 -11.27
N ARG A 92 -0.23 12.16 -12.01
CA ARG A 92 0.34 11.74 -13.30
C ARG A 92 1.28 10.55 -13.14
N LEU A 93 2.14 10.56 -12.11
CA LEU A 93 3.04 9.43 -11.84
C LEU A 93 2.28 8.15 -11.48
N ARG A 94 1.20 8.25 -10.71
CA ARG A 94 0.35 7.10 -10.34
C ARG A 94 -0.46 6.55 -11.50
N SER A 95 -0.65 7.33 -12.57
CA SER A 95 -1.35 6.87 -13.77
C SER A 95 -0.52 5.89 -14.60
N PHE A 96 0.80 5.82 -14.39
CA PHE A 96 1.64 4.84 -15.05
C PHE A 96 1.44 3.45 -14.42
N PRO A 97 1.10 2.43 -15.22
CA PRO A 97 0.90 1.08 -14.70
C PRO A 97 2.27 0.48 -14.35
N LEU A 98 2.43 0.13 -13.08
CA LEU A 98 3.57 -0.62 -12.59
C LEU A 98 3.11 -2.01 -12.18
N THR A 99 3.92 -3.00 -12.53
CA THR A 99 3.80 -4.37 -12.06
C THR A 99 4.70 -4.58 -10.85
N ASN A 100 4.43 -5.61 -10.05
CA ASN A 100 5.34 -6.02 -8.97
C ASN A 100 6.70 -6.55 -9.48
N ALA A 101 6.89 -6.65 -10.79
CA ALA A 101 8.17 -6.99 -11.41
C ALA A 101 9.01 -5.77 -11.77
N ASP A 102 8.45 -4.56 -11.72
CA ASP A 102 9.18 -3.32 -11.97
C ASP A 102 10.00 -2.95 -10.74
N GLU A 103 11.32 -2.98 -10.88
CA GLU A 103 12.26 -2.70 -9.79
C GLU A 103 12.51 -1.19 -9.66
N PRO A 104 12.84 -0.69 -8.45
CA PRO A 104 13.28 0.69 -8.29
C PRO A 104 14.58 0.93 -9.08
N ASP A 105 14.75 2.15 -9.56
CA ASP A 105 15.95 2.56 -10.33
C ASP A 105 17.26 2.33 -9.57
N LEU A 106 17.20 2.38 -8.24
CA LEU A 106 18.32 2.13 -7.35
C LEU A 106 18.03 0.95 -6.42
N ILE A 107 18.88 -0.07 -6.48
CA ILE A 107 18.86 -1.22 -5.57
C ILE A 107 20.03 -1.08 -4.61
N PHE A 108 19.72 -0.90 -3.33
CA PHE A 108 20.73 -0.86 -2.28
C PHE A 108 21.49 -2.20 -2.21
N ARG A 109 22.82 -2.12 -2.11
CA ARG A 109 23.70 -3.25 -1.82
C ARG A 109 24.62 -2.88 -0.66
N ALA A 110 24.53 -3.63 0.43
CA ALA A 110 25.56 -3.57 1.46
C ALA A 110 26.87 -4.13 0.87
N MET A 111 27.96 -3.39 1.00
CA MET A 111 29.30 -3.92 0.69
C MET A 111 29.71 -4.92 1.80
N PRO A 112 30.54 -5.92 1.47
CA PRO A 112 31.06 -6.88 2.45
C PRO A 112 31.95 -6.22 3.51
#